data_AF-A0A3B9NMU3-F1
#
_entry.id   AF-A0A3B9NMU3-F1
#
_cell.length_a   1.000
_cell.length_b   1.000
_cell.length_c   1.000
_cell.angle_alpha   90.00
_cell.angle_beta   90.00
_cell.angle_gamma   90.00
#
_symmetry.space_group_name_H-M   'P 1'
#
loop_
_entity.id
_entity.type
_entity.pdbx_description
1 polymer ?
#
loop_
_entity_poly.entity_id
_entity_poly.type
_entity_poly.pdbx_seq_one_letter_code
_entity_poly.pdbx_strand_id
1 'polypeptide(L)'
;MHQIGKKLTRLIQWFVLTLAATTSLNARAVSLGHITLESSLNQPLRASILLGNVQRLTPQDVRVGLAPRTAFQAMGVDWSSNLS
;
A
#
# COMPACT_ATOMS: atom_id res chain seq x y z
N MET A 1 -4.29 28.99 -45.58
CA MET A 1 -4.46 27.60 -45.10
C MET A 1 -3.49 27.18 -43.97
N HIS A 2 -2.67 28.09 -43.40
CA HIS A 2 -1.64 27.76 -42.39
C HIS A 2 -2.11 27.91 -40.91
N GLN A 3 -3.20 28.65 -40.66
CA GLN A 3 -3.69 28.95 -39.30
C GLN A 3 -4.59 27.83 -38.70
N ILE A 4 -5.27 27.08 -39.57
CA ILE A 4 -6.22 26.02 -39.17
C ILE A 4 -5.46 24.80 -38.62
N GLY A 5 -4.31 24.46 -39.21
CA GLY A 5 -3.46 23.37 -38.72
C GLY A 5 -2.91 23.62 -37.32
N LYS A 6 -2.43 24.85 -37.03
CA LYS A 6 -1.92 25.21 -35.70
C LYS A 6 -2.99 25.20 -34.61
N LYS A 7 -4.21 25.65 -34.93
CA LYS A 7 -5.37 25.54 -34.01
C LYS A 7 -5.70 24.09 -33.71
N LEU A 8 -5.67 23.21 -34.71
CA LEU A 8 -5.98 21.80 -34.55
C LEU A 8 -4.94 21.08 -33.67
N THR A 9 -3.64 21.31 -33.90
CA THR A 9 -2.58 20.73 -33.06
C THR A 9 -2.69 21.20 -31.61
N ARG A 10 -3.06 22.47 -31.41
CA ARG A 10 -3.29 23.03 -30.08
C ARG A 10 -4.51 22.36 -29.42
N LEU A 11 -5.63 22.16 -30.12
CA LEU A 11 -6.79 21.44 -29.57
C LEU A 11 -6.45 19.99 -29.17
N ILE A 12 -5.63 19.30 -29.97
CA ILE A 12 -5.16 17.94 -29.66
C ILE A 12 -4.29 17.96 -28.40
N GLN A 13 -3.37 18.91 -28.25
CA GLN A 13 -2.56 19.03 -27.03
C GLN A 13 -3.40 19.26 -25.79
N TRP A 14 -4.43 20.11 -25.88
CA TRP A 14 -5.35 20.35 -24.76
C TRP A 14 -6.16 19.09 -24.42
N PHE A 15 -6.61 18.36 -25.43
CA PHE A 15 -7.33 17.10 -25.23
C PHE A 15 -6.44 16.03 -24.55
N VAL A 16 -5.19 15.89 -24.99
CA VAL A 16 -4.21 14.98 -24.37
C VAL A 16 -3.90 15.39 -22.93
N LEU A 17 -3.77 16.69 -22.66
CA LEU A 17 -3.53 17.19 -21.30
C LEU A 17 -4.71 16.91 -20.36
N THR A 18 -5.96 17.07 -20.83
CA THR A 18 -7.16 16.72 -20.05
C THR A 18 -7.30 15.22 -19.82
N LEU A 19 -6.91 14.39 -20.80
CA LEU A 19 -6.96 12.94 -20.66
C LEU A 19 -5.89 12.40 -19.71
N ALA A 20 -4.70 13.01 -19.67
CA ALA A 20 -3.66 12.62 -18.73
C ALA A 20 -4.07 12.93 -17.27
N ALA A 21 -4.72 14.07 -17.04
CA ALA A 21 -5.12 14.52 -15.69
C ALA A 21 -6.19 13.63 -15.03
N THR A 22 -6.99 12.87 -15.79
CA THR A 22 -8.03 11.99 -15.23
C THR A 22 -7.52 10.60 -14.84
N THR A 23 -6.31 10.22 -15.23
CA THR A 23 -5.75 8.89 -14.93
C THR A 23 -5.08 8.80 -13.55
N SER A 24 -4.81 9.95 -12.92
CA SER A 24 -4.07 10.03 -11.66
C SER A 24 -4.99 10.11 -10.44
N LEU A 25 -5.70 9.04 -10.08
CA LEU A 25 -6.22 8.92 -8.70
C LEU A 25 -6.57 7.49 -8.29
N ASN A 26 -5.62 6.56 -8.40
CA ASN A 26 -5.71 5.27 -7.72
C ASN A 26 -4.67 5.19 -6.62
N ALA A 27 -4.78 6.03 -5.59
CA ALA A 27 -4.06 5.83 -4.34
C ALA A 27 -4.62 4.58 -3.65
N ARG A 28 -3.94 3.44 -3.81
CA ARG A 28 -4.30 2.18 -3.14
C ARG A 28 -3.64 2.21 -1.76
N ALA A 29 -4.33 2.79 -0.79
CA ALA A 29 -3.92 2.75 0.60
C ALA A 29 -4.63 1.59 1.31
N VAL A 30 -3.86 0.68 1.90
CA VAL A 30 -4.37 -0.32 2.84
C VAL A 30 -4.17 0.25 4.24
N SER A 31 -5.25 0.35 5.01
CA SER A 31 -5.15 0.78 6.41
C SER A 31 -4.85 -0.43 7.27
N LEU A 32 -3.79 -0.35 8.10
CA LEU A 32 -3.59 -1.29 9.19
C LEU A 32 -4.43 -0.81 10.38
N GLY A 33 -5.36 -1.64 10.85
CA GLY A 33 -6.14 -1.36 12.05
C GLY A 33 -5.36 -1.63 13.33
N HIS A 34 -6.08 -1.76 14.44
CA HIS A 34 -5.49 -2.06 15.73
C HIS A 34 -4.97 -3.50 15.79
N ILE A 35 -3.84 -3.69 16.47
CA ILE A 35 -3.36 -5.01 16.86
C ILE A 35 -4.07 -5.43 18.15
N THR A 36 -4.69 -6.60 18.12
CA THR A 36 -5.34 -7.20 19.29
C THR A 36 -4.56 -8.45 19.69
N LEU A 37 -4.15 -8.53 20.95
CA LEU A 37 -3.55 -9.73 21.52
C LEU A 37 -4.64 -10.61 22.13
N GLU A 38 -4.76 -11.84 21.64
CA GLU A 38 -5.82 -12.79 21.99
C GLU A 38 -5.30 -13.96 22.85
N SER A 39 -4.09 -13.83 23.40
CA SER A 39 -3.45 -14.86 24.22
C SER A 39 -3.26 -14.39 25.66
N SER A 40 -3.58 -15.26 26.61
CA SER A 40 -3.30 -15.06 28.04
C SER A 40 -1.86 -15.46 28.40
N LEU A 41 -1.45 -15.15 29.63
CA LEU A 41 -0.16 -15.58 30.16
C LEU A 41 -0.03 -17.11 30.10
N ASN A 42 1.13 -17.59 29.63
CA ASN A 42 1.43 -19.02 29.46
C ASN A 42 0.68 -19.74 28.31
N GLN A 43 0.19 -19.00 27.32
CA GLN A 43 -0.36 -19.53 26.07
C GLN A 43 0.51 -19.13 24.88
N PRO A 44 0.44 -19.87 23.75
CA PRO A 44 1.06 -19.44 22.51
C PRO A 44 0.59 -18.04 22.11
N LEU A 45 1.52 -17.19 21.69
CA LEU A 45 1.22 -15.81 21.31
C LEU A 45 0.29 -15.79 20.10
N ARG A 46 -0.88 -15.14 20.24
CA ARG A 46 -1.84 -14.98 19.16
C ARG A 46 -2.23 -13.52 19.05
N ALA A 47 -1.96 -12.91 17.90
CA ALA A 47 -2.33 -11.54 17.60
C ALA A 47 -3.06 -11.45 16.26
N SER A 48 -4.04 -10.55 16.21
CA SER A 48 -4.86 -10.29 15.02
C SER A 48 -4.75 -8.80 14.66
N ILE A 49 -4.67 -8.50 13.37
CA ILE A 49 -4.70 -7.13 12.84
C ILE A 49 -5.84 -7.06 11.82
N LEU A 50 -6.80 -6.15 12.05
CA LEU A 50 -7.88 -5.92 11.10
C LEU A 50 -7.41 -4.97 10.00
N LEU A 51 -7.51 -5.41 8.74
CA LEU A 51 -7.17 -4.58 7.59
C LEU A 51 -8.38 -3.74 7.16
N GLY A 52 -8.18 -2.44 7.01
CA GLY A 52 -9.17 -1.49 6.49
C GLY A 52 -8.93 -1.14 5.02
N ASN A 53 -9.99 -0.72 4.33
CA ASN A 53 -9.97 -0.31 2.92
C ASN A 53 -9.42 -1.38 1.95
N VAL A 54 -9.82 -2.64 2.17
CA VAL A 54 -9.33 -3.82 1.43
C VAL A 54 -10.01 -4.05 0.06
N GLN A 55 -10.31 -2.98 -0.68
CA GLN A 55 -10.99 -3.11 -1.98
C GLN A 55 -10.17 -3.96 -2.97
N ARG A 56 -10.71 -5.13 -3.32
CA ARG A 56 -10.11 -6.13 -4.23
C ARG A 56 -8.84 -6.81 -3.69
N LEU A 57 -8.61 -6.81 -2.39
CA LEU A 57 -7.51 -7.57 -1.79
C LEU A 57 -7.93 -9.04 -1.65
N THR A 58 -7.14 -9.95 -2.22
CA THR A 58 -7.33 -11.40 -2.04
C THR A 58 -6.36 -11.93 -0.98
N PRO A 59 -6.63 -13.10 -0.36
CA PRO A 59 -5.69 -13.70 0.59
C PRO A 59 -4.29 -13.94 0.00
N GLN A 60 -4.18 -14.14 -1.32
CA GLN A 60 -2.91 -14.37 -2.01
C GLN A 60 -2.06 -13.10 -2.14
N ASP A 61 -2.68 -11.93 -2.03
CA ASP A 61 -2.00 -10.63 -2.07
C ASP A 61 -1.37 -10.26 -0.71
N VAL A 62 -1.74 -10.98 0.35
CA VAL A 62 -1.25 -10.74 1.71
C VAL A 62 -0.08 -11.67 2.01
N ARG A 63 1.09 -11.09 2.29
CA ARG A 63 2.28 -11.83 2.73
C ARG A 63 2.55 -11.52 4.19
N VAL A 64 2.56 -12.56 5.01
CA VAL A 64 2.96 -12.48 6.42
C VAL A 64 4.36 -13.04 6.54
N GLY A 65 5.23 -12.31 7.23
CA GLY A 65 6.60 -12.70 7.46
C GLY A 65 7.19 -11.91 8.61
N LEU A 66 8.31 -12.39 9.12
CA LEU A 66 9.04 -11.69 10.16
C LEU A 66 9.91 -10.60 9.55
N ALA A 67 9.99 -9.47 10.25
CA ALA A 67 10.84 -8.38 9.84
C ALA A 67 12.32 -8.82 9.86
N PRO A 68 13.19 -8.28 9.00
CA PRO A 68 14.62 -8.58 9.05
C PRO A 68 15.22 -8.07 10.36
N ARG A 69 16.31 -8.70 10.83
CA ARG A 69 17.03 -8.32 12.06
C ARG A 69 17.33 -6.82 12.14
N THR A 70 17.67 -6.19 11.01
CA THR A 70 17.96 -4.76 10.93
C THR A 70 16.78 -3.89 11.33
N ALA A 71 15.54 -4.31 11.06
CA ALA A 71 14.33 -3.60 11.46
C ALA A 71 14.10 -3.66 12.98
N PHE A 72 14.40 -4.80 13.61
CA PHE A 72 14.35 -4.93 15.07
C PHE A 72 15.34 -3.98 15.75
N GLN A 73 16.58 -3.95 15.26
CA GLN A 73 17.63 -3.05 15.76
C GLN A 73 17.25 -1.57 15.60
N ALA A 74 16.68 -1.18 14.45
CA ALA A 74 16.22 0.18 14.21
C ALA A 74 15.12 0.61 15.19
N MET A 75 14.31 -0.33 15.68
CA MET A 75 13.25 -0.10 16.66
C MET A 75 13.74 -0.23 18.11
N GLY A 76 15.03 -0.52 18.34
CA GLY A 76 15.57 -0.78 19.68
C GLY A 76 15.02 -2.06 20.33
N VAL A 77 14.48 -2.98 19.52
CA VAL A 77 13.94 -4.25 19.98
C VAL A 77 14.98 -5.34 19.79
N ASP A 78 15.16 -6.18 20.80
CA ASP A 78 16.07 -7.32 20.71
C ASP A 78 15.55 -8.36 19.72
N TRP A 79 16.42 -8.74 18.78
CA TRP A 79 16.14 -9.85 17.89
C TRP A 79 16.42 -11.17 18.61
N SER A 80 15.45 -12.08 18.62
CA SER A 80 15.60 -13.41 19.22
C SER A 80 15.68 -14.49 18.15
N SER A 81 16.60 -15.45 18.31
CA SER A 81 16.72 -16.63 17.44
C SER A 81 15.49 -17.52 17.48
N ASN A 82 14.63 -17.39 18.50
CA ASN A 82 13.36 -18.11 18.61
C ASN A 82 12.29 -17.60 17.64
N LEU A 83 12.59 -16.53 16.90
CA LEU A 83 11.78 -15.99 15.80
C LEU A 83 12.29 -16.50 14.44
N SER A 84 13.07 -17.59 14.37
CA SER A 84 13.59 -18.13 13.10
C SER A 84 12.76 -19.29 12.59
#